data_AF-A0A0U3A0K8-F1
#
_entry.id   AF-A0A0U3A0K8-F1
#
_cell.length_a   1.000
_cell.length_b   1.000
_cell.length_c   1.000
_cell.angle_alpha   90.00
_cell.angle_beta   90.00
_cell.angle_gamma   90.00
#
_symmetry.space_group_name_H-M   'P 1'
#
loop_
_entity.id
_entity.type
_entity.pdbx_description
1 polymer ?
#
loop_
_entity_poly.entity_id
_entity_poly.type
_entity_poly.pdbx_seq_one_letter_code
_entity_poly.pdbx_strand_id
1 'polypeptide(L)'
;MELFHGPDFATGGLVVDSAETISAAYETGRGSFRMRARFHAAESKDERDREAGIERLGGGQWQLVLNEIPYQVQKGKLIEQVAQLIADRKLPILEDVRDESDEAIRIVFVPKSRNVDPELLKESLYKLTDLESRFGLNLNVLDATGGQGRTPMVMGLKELLLHWTASQIDILQRRSRHRLEQIARRLELVEGYI
;
A
#
# COMPACT_ATOMS: atom_id res chain seq x y z
N MET A 1 15.61 -10.41 -2.40
CA MET A 1 14.17 -10.74 -2.24
C MET A 1 13.54 -10.96 -3.60
N GLU A 2 13.48 -12.21 -4.06
CA GLU A 2 12.92 -12.54 -5.39
C GLU A 2 11.41 -12.69 -5.38
N LEU A 3 10.80 -12.96 -4.22
CA LEU A 3 9.37 -13.27 -4.09
C LEU A 3 8.54 -12.16 -3.43
N PHE A 4 9.14 -11.39 -2.51
CA PHE A 4 8.49 -10.29 -1.79
C PHE A 4 9.14 -8.97 -2.17
N HIS A 5 8.55 -8.27 -3.14
CA HIS A 5 9.10 -7.00 -3.63
C HIS A 5 8.75 -5.79 -2.75
N GLY A 6 7.73 -5.91 -1.90
CA GLY A 6 7.27 -4.83 -1.03
C GLY A 6 5.83 -5.08 -0.54
N PRO A 7 5.30 -4.16 0.28
CA PRO A 7 3.94 -4.24 0.76
C PRO A 7 2.93 -3.93 -0.36
N ASP A 8 1.77 -4.59 -0.30
CA ASP A 8 0.62 -4.30 -1.15
C ASP A 8 -0.42 -3.52 -0.33
N PHE A 9 -0.65 -2.26 -0.69
CA PHE A 9 -1.53 -1.36 0.06
C PHE A 9 -2.91 -1.31 -0.58
N ALA A 10 -3.95 -1.38 0.26
CA ALA A 10 -5.35 -1.43 -0.20
C ALA A 10 -5.80 -0.21 -1.02
N THR A 11 -5.13 0.94 -0.88
CA THR A 11 -5.42 2.17 -1.64
C THR A 11 -4.55 2.32 -2.89
N GLY A 12 -3.71 1.33 -3.20
CA GLY A 12 -2.70 1.41 -4.24
C GLY A 12 -1.54 2.34 -3.85
N GLY A 13 -1.12 3.15 -4.81
CA GLY A 13 0.04 4.03 -4.72
C GLY A 13 1.33 3.36 -5.19
N LEU A 14 2.43 4.03 -4.92
CA LEU A 14 3.76 3.65 -5.36
C LEU A 14 4.70 3.59 -4.16
N VAL A 15 5.23 2.40 -3.87
CA VAL A 15 6.40 2.28 -2.99
C VAL A 15 7.63 2.61 -3.81
N VAL A 16 8.33 3.67 -3.42
CA VAL A 16 9.49 4.19 -4.19
C VAL A 16 10.84 3.91 -3.54
N ASP A 17 10.86 3.19 -2.43
CA ASP A 17 12.11 2.75 -1.82
C ASP A 17 12.78 1.65 -2.64
N SER A 18 14.11 1.57 -2.51
CA SER A 18 14.89 0.57 -3.22
C SER A 18 14.64 -0.85 -2.68
N ALA A 19 14.89 -1.86 -3.50
CA ALA A 19 14.73 -3.26 -3.11
C ALA A 19 15.59 -3.60 -1.87
N GLU A 20 16.76 -2.98 -1.73
CA GLU A 20 17.66 -3.15 -0.57
C GLU A 20 17.03 -2.58 0.69
N THR A 21 16.41 -1.40 0.60
CA THR A 21 15.75 -0.74 1.73
C THR A 21 14.57 -1.58 2.23
N ILE A 22 13.77 -2.10 1.29
CA ILE A 22 12.65 -2.98 1.59
C ILE A 22 13.14 -4.29 2.22
N SER A 23 14.19 -4.90 1.66
CA SER A 23 14.77 -6.13 2.20
C SER A 23 15.26 -5.94 3.63
N ALA A 24 15.98 -4.86 3.92
CA ALA A 24 16.48 -4.55 5.26
C ALA A 24 15.34 -4.36 6.28
N ALA A 25 14.25 -3.70 5.88
CA ALA A 25 13.09 -3.51 6.73
C ALA A 25 12.44 -4.86 7.09
N TYR A 26 12.33 -5.77 6.12
CA TYR A 26 11.79 -7.10 6.34
C TYR A 26 12.74 -8.04 7.09
N GLU A 27 14.05 -7.91 6.92
CA GLU A 27 15.03 -8.70 7.68
C GLU A 27 15.01 -8.36 9.17
N THR A 28 14.90 -7.08 9.50
CA THR A 28 14.92 -6.60 10.90
C THR A 28 13.54 -6.55 11.56
N GLY A 29 12.47 -6.57 10.76
CA GLY A 29 11.11 -6.35 11.22
C GLY A 29 10.80 -4.90 11.60
N ARG A 30 11.75 -3.97 11.37
CA ARG A 30 11.59 -2.53 11.61
C ARG A 30 12.00 -1.75 10.38
N GLY A 31 11.24 -0.72 10.06
CA GLY A 31 11.60 0.19 8.97
C GLY A 31 10.48 1.14 8.62
N SER A 32 10.57 1.70 7.43
CA SER A 32 9.50 2.51 6.86
C SER A 32 9.51 2.39 5.35
N PHE A 33 8.34 2.50 4.74
CA PHE A 33 8.17 2.55 3.30
C PHE A 33 7.68 3.94 2.90
N ARG A 34 8.34 4.55 1.93
CA ARG A 34 7.91 5.78 1.30
C ARG A 34 6.88 5.45 0.24
N MET A 35 5.69 5.98 0.43
CA MET A 35 4.56 5.83 -0.46
C MET A 35 4.30 7.14 -1.19
N ARG A 36 4.15 7.07 -2.51
CA ARG A 36 3.67 8.17 -3.35
C ARG A 36 2.29 7.88 -3.89
N ALA A 37 1.49 8.92 -4.06
CA ALA A 37 0.30 8.89 -4.88
C ALA A 37 0.64 8.56 -6.33
N ARG A 38 -0.28 7.87 -7.03
CA ARG A 38 -0.16 7.59 -8.46
C ARG A 38 -0.93 8.63 -9.26
N PHE A 39 -0.24 9.23 -10.22
CA PHE A 39 -0.85 10.02 -11.27
C PHE A 39 -1.20 9.11 -12.43
N HIS A 40 -2.44 9.17 -12.90
CA HIS A 40 -2.90 8.40 -14.05
C HIS A 40 -4.15 9.06 -14.65
N ALA A 41 -4.09 9.39 -15.93
CA ALA A 41 -5.14 10.11 -16.64
C ALA A 41 -5.78 9.19 -17.68
N ALA A 42 -6.71 8.34 -17.23
CA ALA A 42 -7.31 7.27 -18.04
C ALA A 42 -7.94 7.78 -19.35
N GLU A 43 -8.38 9.04 -19.39
CA GLU A 43 -9.02 9.68 -20.54
C GLU A 43 -8.03 10.27 -21.55
N SER A 44 -6.73 10.27 -21.24
CA SER A 44 -5.69 10.78 -22.13
C SER A 44 -5.48 9.86 -23.33
N LYS A 45 -5.27 10.46 -24.51
CA LYS A 45 -5.13 9.72 -25.78
C LYS A 45 -3.72 9.17 -26.02
N ASP A 46 -2.69 9.82 -25.48
CA ASP A 46 -1.31 9.37 -25.59
C ASP A 46 -0.96 8.56 -24.34
N GLU A 47 -0.35 7.39 -24.55
CA GLU A 47 0.02 6.46 -23.48
C GLU A 47 0.96 7.09 -22.45
N ARG A 48 1.90 7.94 -22.89
CA ARG A 48 2.85 8.60 -21.98
C ARG A 48 2.14 9.63 -21.13
N ASP A 49 1.24 10.41 -21.72
CA ASP A 49 0.43 11.37 -20.97
C ASP A 49 -0.52 10.63 -20.00
N ARG A 50 -1.09 9.48 -20.37
CA ARG A 50 -1.91 8.64 -19.48
C ARG A 50 -1.14 8.20 -18.24
N GLU A 51 0.03 7.57 -18.41
CA GLU A 51 0.87 7.10 -17.31
C GLU A 51 1.49 8.25 -16.50
N ALA A 52 1.73 9.39 -17.14
CA ALA A 52 2.17 10.60 -16.44
C ALA A 52 1.02 11.30 -15.69
N GLY A 53 -0.23 10.86 -15.86
CA GLY A 53 -1.41 11.52 -15.33
C GLY A 53 -1.65 12.91 -15.88
N ILE A 54 -1.26 13.16 -17.13
CA ILE A 54 -1.46 14.43 -17.83
C ILE A 54 -2.67 14.31 -18.75
N GLU A 55 -3.63 15.19 -18.54
CA GLU A 55 -4.78 15.33 -19.42
C GLU A 55 -4.67 16.65 -20.20
N ARG A 56 -4.60 16.56 -21.53
CA ARG A 56 -4.46 17.73 -22.42
C ARG A 56 -5.83 18.32 -22.74
N LEU A 57 -5.97 19.61 -22.54
CA LEU A 57 -7.19 20.38 -22.78
C LEU A 57 -7.05 21.28 -24.03
N GLY A 58 -8.13 21.96 -24.40
CA GLY A 58 -8.13 22.92 -25.50
C GLY A 58 -7.15 24.08 -25.28
N GLY A 59 -6.62 24.64 -26.38
CA GLY A 59 -5.73 25.82 -26.32
C GLY A 59 -4.32 25.54 -25.75
N GLY A 60 -3.92 24.27 -25.66
CA GLY A 60 -2.65 23.84 -25.09
C GLY A 60 -2.62 23.85 -23.56
N GLN A 61 -3.77 24.03 -22.92
CA GLN A 61 -3.92 23.84 -21.48
C GLN A 61 -3.81 22.36 -21.13
N TRP A 62 -3.54 22.06 -19.88
CA TRP A 62 -3.43 20.69 -19.38
C TRP A 62 -3.72 20.65 -17.88
N GLN A 63 -4.02 19.47 -17.34
CA GLN A 63 -4.24 19.24 -15.91
C GLN A 63 -3.61 17.92 -15.46
N LEU A 64 -3.26 17.80 -14.17
CA LEU A 64 -2.86 16.51 -13.60
C LEU A 64 -4.07 15.78 -13.05
N VAL A 65 -4.10 14.47 -13.27
CA VAL A 65 -5.10 13.56 -12.70
C VAL A 65 -4.40 12.54 -11.82
N LEU A 66 -4.84 12.49 -10.56
CA LEU A 66 -4.43 11.49 -9.59
C LEU A 66 -5.53 10.46 -9.42
N ASN A 67 -5.15 9.18 -9.46
CA ASN A 67 -6.08 8.06 -9.32
C ASN A 67 -5.88 7.22 -8.05
N GLU A 68 -4.73 7.32 -7.37
CA GLU A 68 -4.45 6.57 -6.13
C GLU A 68 -3.76 7.47 -5.10
N ILE A 69 -4.18 7.39 -3.84
CA ILE A 69 -3.59 8.13 -2.72
C ILE A 69 -2.83 7.18 -1.77
N PRO A 70 -1.83 7.68 -1.01
CA PRO A 70 -1.11 6.85 -0.05
C PRO A 70 -2.03 6.27 1.03
N TYR A 71 -1.66 5.10 1.54
CA TYR A 71 -2.45 4.40 2.55
C TYR A 71 -2.55 5.22 3.85
N GLN A 72 -3.73 5.16 4.50
CA GLN A 72 -4.09 5.94 5.70
C GLN A 72 -4.16 7.47 5.51
N VAL A 73 -3.98 7.99 4.29
CA VAL A 73 -4.24 9.41 3.99
C VAL A 73 -5.72 9.62 3.72
N GLN A 74 -6.32 10.61 4.37
CA GLN A 74 -7.73 10.96 4.16
C GLN A 74 -7.86 11.90 2.96
N LYS A 75 -8.64 11.50 1.94
CA LYS A 75 -8.85 12.27 0.71
C LYS A 75 -9.27 13.73 0.97
N GLY A 76 -10.27 13.95 1.82
CA GLY A 76 -10.77 15.30 2.13
C GLY A 76 -9.69 16.20 2.73
N LYS A 77 -8.95 15.69 3.73
CA LYS A 77 -7.85 16.44 4.37
C LYS A 77 -6.72 16.76 3.40
N LEU A 78 -6.44 15.85 2.48
CA LEU A 78 -5.42 16.07 1.44
C LEU A 78 -5.83 17.21 0.50
N ILE A 79 -7.08 17.24 0.06
CA ILE A 79 -7.61 18.32 -0.79
C ILE A 79 -7.61 19.65 -0.03
N GLU A 80 -8.04 19.65 1.23
CA GLU A 80 -8.00 20.84 2.10
C GLU A 80 -6.56 21.37 2.27
N GLN A 81 -5.58 20.48 2.47
CA GLN A 81 -4.16 20.83 2.56
C GLN A 81 -3.68 21.50 1.28
N VAL A 82 -4.03 20.96 0.11
CA VAL A 82 -3.69 21.56 -1.20
C VAL A 82 -4.35 22.93 -1.36
N ALA A 83 -5.65 23.05 -1.05
CA ALA A 83 -6.38 24.31 -1.13
C ALA A 83 -5.76 25.39 -0.21
N GLN A 84 -5.32 25.00 0.99
CA GLN A 84 -4.62 25.90 1.90
C GLN A 84 -3.26 26.35 1.34
N LEU A 85 -2.51 25.48 0.65
CA LEU A 85 -1.26 25.87 -0.01
C LEU A 85 -1.48 26.91 -1.12
N ILE A 86 -2.59 26.80 -1.85
CA ILE A 86 -2.99 27.78 -2.87
C ILE A 86 -3.35 29.11 -2.19
N ALA A 87 -4.19 29.08 -1.15
CA ALA A 87 -4.62 30.27 -0.41
C ALA A 87 -3.44 31.02 0.22
N ASP A 88 -2.49 30.28 0.81
CA ASP A 88 -1.26 30.82 1.40
C ASP A 88 -0.21 31.26 0.36
N ARG A 89 -0.47 31.04 -0.94
CA ARG A 89 0.49 31.25 -2.04
C ARG A 89 1.81 30.48 -1.88
N LYS A 90 1.78 29.35 -1.18
CA LYS A 90 2.95 28.46 -0.99
C LYS A 90 3.22 27.58 -2.20
N LEU A 91 2.21 27.36 -3.05
CA LEU A 91 2.33 26.65 -4.32
C LEU A 91 1.80 27.51 -5.49
N PRO A 92 2.51 28.59 -5.89
CA PRO A 92 2.00 29.58 -6.84
C PRO A 92 1.85 29.05 -8.28
N ILE A 93 2.45 27.89 -8.59
CA ILE A 93 2.34 27.22 -9.88
C ILE A 93 1.04 26.42 -10.03
N LEU A 94 0.27 26.25 -8.95
CA LEU A 94 -1.03 25.59 -8.94
C LEU A 94 -2.14 26.66 -8.85
N GLU A 95 -3.13 26.55 -9.72
CA GLU A 95 -4.31 27.43 -9.71
C GLU A 95 -5.42 26.90 -8.83
N ASP A 96 -5.74 25.62 -8.98
CA ASP A 96 -6.95 25.03 -8.41
C ASP A 96 -6.77 23.52 -8.18
N VAL A 97 -7.55 22.97 -7.25
CA VAL A 97 -7.65 21.53 -6.97
C VAL A 97 -9.12 21.13 -6.91
N ARG A 98 -9.49 20.05 -7.60
CA ARG A 98 -10.89 19.59 -7.71
C ARG A 98 -10.99 18.11 -7.38
N ASP A 99 -12.05 17.76 -6.66
CA ASP A 99 -12.46 16.39 -6.45
C ASP A 99 -13.51 16.02 -7.49
N GLU A 100 -13.11 15.19 -8.46
CA GLU A 100 -13.98 14.63 -9.50
C GLU A 100 -14.22 13.13 -9.27
N SER A 101 -13.99 12.64 -8.05
CA SER A 101 -14.13 11.23 -7.73
C SER A 101 -15.58 10.77 -7.72
N ASP A 102 -15.81 9.55 -8.21
CA ASP A 102 -17.07 8.81 -8.12
C ASP A 102 -16.86 7.49 -7.35
N GLU A 103 -17.03 6.33 -8.00
CA GLU A 103 -16.58 5.02 -7.51
C GLU A 103 -15.04 4.92 -7.50
N ALA A 104 -14.37 5.62 -8.41
CA ALA A 104 -12.92 5.71 -8.49
C ALA A 104 -12.41 7.07 -7.99
N ILE A 105 -11.21 7.09 -7.42
CA ILE A 105 -10.55 8.34 -7.04
C ILE A 105 -10.14 9.08 -8.32
N ARG A 106 -10.52 10.35 -8.41
CA ARG A 106 -10.07 11.28 -9.45
C ARG A 106 -9.90 12.66 -8.83
N ILE A 107 -8.66 13.02 -8.52
CA ILE A 107 -8.32 14.36 -8.03
C ILE A 107 -7.60 15.10 -9.15
N VAL A 108 -8.12 16.27 -9.51
CA VAL A 108 -7.62 17.08 -10.62
C VAL A 108 -6.88 18.29 -10.08
N PHE A 109 -5.66 18.51 -10.57
CA PHE A 109 -4.83 19.67 -10.26
C PHE A 109 -4.67 20.53 -11.51
N VAL A 110 -5.10 21.79 -11.43
CA VAL A 110 -5.06 22.74 -12.55
C VAL A 110 -3.84 23.64 -12.40
N PRO A 111 -2.88 23.62 -13.34
CA PRO A 111 -1.70 24.47 -13.27
C PRO A 111 -2.05 25.94 -13.50
N LYS A 112 -1.25 26.86 -12.94
CA LYS A 112 -1.47 28.31 -13.08
C LYS A 112 -1.33 28.84 -14.51
N SER A 113 -0.60 28.11 -15.34
CA SER A 113 -0.54 28.38 -16.78
C SER A 113 -0.09 27.12 -17.52
N ARG A 114 -0.37 27.06 -18.82
CA ARG A 114 0.14 26.00 -19.72
C ARG A 114 1.66 25.84 -19.76
N ASN A 115 2.41 26.85 -19.31
CA ASN A 115 3.88 26.86 -19.31
C ASN A 115 4.48 26.20 -18.06
N VAL A 116 3.65 25.83 -17.07
CA VAL A 116 4.13 25.09 -15.90
C VAL A 116 4.60 23.71 -16.36
N ASP A 117 5.78 23.31 -15.89
CA ASP A 117 6.31 21.96 -16.13
C ASP A 117 5.52 20.95 -15.26
N PRO A 118 4.88 19.92 -15.87
CA PRO A 118 4.15 18.90 -15.13
C PRO A 118 4.97 18.20 -14.05
N GLU A 119 6.24 17.89 -14.30
CA GLU A 119 7.05 17.16 -13.32
C GLU A 119 7.47 18.05 -12.15
N LEU A 120 7.72 19.33 -12.42
CA LEU A 120 7.93 20.30 -11.34
C LEU A 120 6.69 20.44 -10.44
N LEU A 121 5.49 20.41 -11.04
CA LEU A 121 4.24 20.47 -10.28
C LEU A 121 4.07 19.21 -9.41
N LYS A 122 4.31 18.01 -9.95
CA LYS A 122 4.25 16.75 -9.19
C LYS A 122 5.23 16.74 -8.02
N GLU A 123 6.50 17.08 -8.25
CA GLU A 123 7.51 17.08 -7.19
C GLU A 123 7.21 18.13 -6.11
N SER A 124 6.64 19.28 -6.50
CA SER A 124 6.18 20.28 -5.53
C SER A 124 5.01 19.79 -4.69
N LEU A 125 4.05 19.10 -5.33
CA LEU A 125 2.92 18.46 -4.68
C LEU A 125 3.37 17.38 -3.69
N TYR A 126 4.26 16.46 -4.10
CA TYR A 126 4.84 15.43 -3.22
C TYR A 126 5.56 16.04 -2.02
N LYS A 127 6.30 17.13 -2.21
CA LYS A 127 7.10 17.75 -1.14
C LYS A 127 6.25 18.49 -0.11
N LEU A 128 5.12 19.09 -0.53
CA LEU A 128 4.35 20.02 0.30
C LEU A 128 3.07 19.40 0.86
N THR A 129 2.70 18.19 0.45
CA THR A 129 1.43 17.55 0.82
C THR A 129 1.63 16.09 1.20
N ASP A 130 0.59 15.46 1.73
CA ASP A 130 0.59 14.04 2.07
C ASP A 130 0.44 13.13 0.84
N LEU A 131 0.64 13.66 -0.38
CA LEU A 131 0.80 12.87 -1.61
C LEU A 131 2.07 12.01 -1.59
N GLU A 132 3.08 12.39 -0.82
CA GLU A 132 4.17 11.50 -0.43
C GLU A 132 4.17 11.35 1.09
N SER A 133 4.09 10.12 1.58
CA SER A 133 4.07 9.83 3.01
C SER A 133 4.97 8.65 3.37
N ARG A 134 5.27 8.48 4.65
CA ARG A 134 6.00 7.32 5.16
C ARG A 134 5.08 6.41 5.96
N PHE A 135 5.00 5.16 5.55
CA PHE A 135 4.34 4.10 6.29
C PHE A 135 5.36 3.34 7.15
N GLY A 136 5.20 3.37 8.47
CA GLY A 136 6.10 2.68 9.40
C GLY A 136 5.87 1.17 9.43
N LEU A 137 6.94 0.38 9.33
CA LEU A 137 6.93 -1.06 9.57
C LEU A 137 7.46 -1.35 10.99
N ASN A 138 6.65 -2.07 11.76
CA ASN A 138 7.08 -2.63 13.03
C ASN A 138 6.39 -3.98 13.28
N LEU A 139 7.09 -5.08 13.02
CA LEU A 139 6.61 -6.45 13.15
C LEU A 139 6.67 -6.93 14.60
N ASN A 140 5.95 -6.25 15.48
CA ASN A 140 5.73 -6.67 16.86
C ASN A 140 4.79 -7.88 16.90
N VAL A 141 5.26 -8.98 17.49
CA VAL A 141 4.51 -10.24 17.61
C VAL A 141 4.64 -10.82 19.01
N LEU A 142 3.77 -11.79 19.31
CA LEU A 142 3.83 -12.59 20.53
C LEU A 142 4.46 -13.93 20.20
N ASP A 143 5.66 -14.17 20.70
CA ASP A 143 6.29 -15.48 20.55
C ASP A 143 5.62 -16.51 21.47
N ALA A 144 5.36 -17.70 20.93
CA ALA A 144 4.82 -18.85 21.67
C ALA A 144 5.89 -19.92 21.95
N THR A 145 7.13 -19.69 21.52
CA THR A 145 8.26 -20.61 21.72
C THR A 145 8.59 -20.71 23.21
N GLY A 146 8.67 -21.93 23.74
CA GLY A 146 9.05 -22.19 25.14
C GLY A 146 7.90 -22.38 26.13
N GLY A 147 6.64 -22.43 25.68
CA GLY A 147 5.51 -22.97 26.47
C GLY A 147 5.08 -22.18 27.72
N GLN A 148 5.79 -21.11 28.12
CA GLN A 148 5.51 -20.38 29.37
C GLN A 148 5.24 -18.87 29.22
N GLY A 149 5.18 -18.32 28.01
CA GLY A 149 4.78 -16.91 27.87
C GLY A 149 4.59 -16.47 26.44
N ARG A 150 3.57 -15.63 26.22
CA ARG A 150 3.41 -14.81 25.01
C ARG A 150 4.32 -13.60 25.14
N THR A 151 5.62 -13.76 24.93
CA THR A 151 6.58 -12.66 25.11
C THR A 151 6.52 -11.74 23.89
N PRO A 152 6.27 -10.43 24.08
CA PRO A 152 6.31 -9.48 22.98
C PRO A 152 7.74 -9.33 22.46
N MET A 153 7.91 -9.45 21.15
CA MET A 153 9.19 -9.18 20.49
C MET A 153 8.98 -8.69 19.06
N VAL A 154 10.05 -8.21 18.44
CA VAL A 154 10.06 -7.91 17.00
C VAL A 154 10.78 -9.02 16.28
N MET A 155 10.15 -9.54 15.25
CA MET A 155 10.71 -10.58 14.37
C MET A 155 10.84 -10.07 12.95
N GLY A 156 11.87 -10.53 12.26
CA GLY A 156 11.97 -10.37 10.80
C GLY A 156 10.89 -11.20 10.08
N LEU A 157 10.58 -10.82 8.85
CA LEU A 157 9.60 -11.51 8.01
C LEU A 157 9.96 -12.98 7.80
N LYS A 158 11.25 -13.30 7.61
CA LYS A 158 11.71 -14.70 7.45
C LYS A 158 11.38 -15.54 8.68
N GLU A 159 11.73 -15.05 9.86
CA GLU A 159 11.47 -15.74 11.13
C GLU A 159 9.96 -15.91 11.35
N LEU A 160 9.18 -14.86 11.13
CA LEU A 160 7.72 -14.89 11.19
C LEU A 160 7.12 -16.00 10.30
N LEU A 161 7.56 -16.08 9.05
CA LEU A 161 7.07 -17.08 8.09
C LEU A 161 7.45 -18.51 8.47
N LEU A 162 8.62 -18.71 9.09
CA LEU A 162 9.03 -20.02 9.61
C LEU A 162 8.12 -20.46 10.76
N HIS A 163 7.82 -19.55 11.71
CA HIS A 163 6.87 -19.84 12.79
C HIS A 163 5.47 -20.13 12.26
N TRP A 164 5.00 -19.36 11.27
CA TRP A 164 3.71 -19.62 10.62
C TRP A 164 3.68 -21.00 9.95
N THR A 165 4.73 -21.35 9.20
CA THR A 165 4.83 -22.65 8.52
C THR A 165 4.82 -23.82 9.51
N ALA A 166 5.57 -23.70 10.61
CA ALA A 166 5.55 -24.70 11.68
C ALA A 166 4.15 -24.88 12.28
N SER A 167 3.43 -23.78 12.50
CA SER A 167 2.04 -23.81 12.98
C SER A 167 1.10 -24.49 11.99
N GLN A 168 1.23 -24.21 10.68
CA GLN A 168 0.42 -24.87 9.65
C GLN A 168 0.63 -26.39 9.63
N ILE A 169 1.87 -26.84 9.81
CA ILE A 169 2.20 -28.26 9.87
C ILE A 169 1.56 -28.92 11.10
N ASP A 170 1.65 -28.31 12.29
CA ASP A 170 1.02 -28.83 13.51
C ASP A 170 -0.51 -28.95 13.35
N ILE A 171 -1.15 -27.90 12.83
CA ILE A 171 -2.60 -27.90 12.56
C ILE A 171 -2.97 -29.03 11.60
N LEU A 172 -2.19 -29.22 10.54
CA LEU A 172 -2.43 -30.28 9.56
C LEU A 172 -2.31 -31.67 10.20
N GLN A 173 -1.29 -31.90 11.03
CA GLN A 173 -1.10 -33.17 11.72
C GLN A 173 -2.23 -33.45 12.70
N ARG A 174 -2.63 -32.47 13.51
CA ARG A 174 -3.73 -32.60 14.47
C ARG A 174 -5.06 -32.89 13.78
N ARG A 175 -5.35 -32.18 12.68
CA ARG A 175 -6.54 -32.44 11.85
C ARG A 175 -6.53 -33.86 11.27
N SER A 176 -5.38 -34.31 10.80
CA SER A 176 -5.23 -35.65 10.20
C SER A 176 -5.40 -36.75 11.24
N ARG A 177 -4.80 -36.61 12.43
CA ARG A 177 -4.97 -37.53 13.56
C ARG A 177 -6.43 -37.59 14.02
N HIS A 178 -7.08 -36.44 14.18
CA HIS A 178 -8.49 -36.39 14.54
C HIS A 178 -9.36 -37.16 13.53
N ARG A 179 -9.13 -36.97 12.22
CA ARG A 179 -9.85 -37.71 11.17
C ARG A 179 -9.57 -39.21 11.23
N LEU A 180 -8.31 -39.59 11.45
CA LEU A 180 -7.93 -41.00 11.60
C LEU A 180 -8.65 -41.65 12.79
N GLU A 181 -8.73 -40.96 13.93
CA GLU A 181 -9.45 -41.45 15.11
C GLU A 181 -10.96 -41.59 14.86
N GLN A 182 -11.58 -40.65 14.14
CA GLN A 182 -12.99 -40.77 13.76
C GLN A 182 -13.23 -42.00 12.87
N ILE A 183 -12.34 -42.23 11.90
CA ILE A 183 -12.41 -43.39 10.99
C ILE A 183 -12.20 -44.68 11.78
N ALA A 184 -11.20 -44.74 12.67
CA ALA A 184 -10.92 -45.90 13.50
C ALA A 184 -12.12 -46.25 14.41
N ARG A 185 -12.71 -45.26 15.09
CA ARG A 185 -13.93 -45.46 15.89
C ARG A 185 -15.10 -45.97 15.04
N ARG A 186 -15.23 -45.47 13.80
CA ARG A 186 -16.28 -45.92 12.89
C ARG A 186 -16.05 -47.35 12.41
N LEU A 187 -14.80 -47.72 12.15
CA LEU A 187 -14.43 -49.08 11.74
C LEU A 187 -14.71 -50.08 12.86
N GLU A 188 -14.30 -49.76 14.09
CA GLU A 188 -14.56 -50.58 15.28
C GLU A 188 -16.07 -50.82 15.48
N LEU A 189 -16.90 -49.78 15.33
CA LEU A 189 -18.35 -49.94 15.37
C LEU A 189 -18.86 -50.88 14.28
N VAL A 190 -18.37 -50.77 13.04
CA VAL A 190 -18.79 -51.63 11.91
C VAL A 190 -18.39 -53.07 12.13
N GLU A 191 -17.18 -53.33 12.63
CA GLU A 191 -16.72 -54.69 12.96
C GLU A 191 -17.58 -55.34 14.04
N GLY A 192 -18.06 -54.58 15.04
CA GLY A 192 -18.99 -55.11 16.05
C GLY A 192 -20.41 -55.41 15.56
N TYR A 193 -20.81 -54.92 14.38
CA TYR A 193 -22.11 -55.21 13.76
C TYR A 193 -22.11 -56.47 12.88
N ILE A 194 -20.94 -56.96 12.46
CA ILE A 194 -20.76 -58.10 11.55
C ILE A 194 -20.45 -59.36 12.36
#